data_AF-A0A7S4RQR7-F1
#
_entry.id   AF-A0A7S4RQR7-F1
#
_cell.length_a   1.000
_cell.length_b   1.000
_cell.length_c   1.000
_cell.angle_alpha   90.00
_cell.angle_beta   90.00
_cell.angle_gamma   90.00
#
_symmetry.space_group_name_H-M   'P 1'
#
loop_
_entity.id
_entity.type
_entity.pdbx_description
1 polymer ?
#
loop_
_entity_poly.entity_id
_entity_poly.type
_entity_poly.pdbx_seq_one_letter_code
_entity_poly.pdbx_strand_id
1 'polypeptide(L)'
;MTTHADFWFHPSAVVNETGLRLEAIWHLKSGMVINTPVPEDLHCLTGMAEIVGDRSWHWQGGKNDVSWRAIDRLHRAYGYDPTVCVGWSDAFYVPRSAWGMFSNVSHELGPIFHEVAIPTILQILHRHRGVPLQLDGRCWGGCCSRSQNTDDILTKPCGHRMDLTQQAVRDTLKSMLAEDLKTLRRRARLAG
;
A
#
# COMPACT_ATOMS: atom_id res chain seq x y z
N MET A 1 -22.26 5.08 2.67
CA MET A 1 -21.17 4.08 2.63
C MET A 1 -20.14 4.52 3.65
N THR A 2 -20.01 3.78 4.76
CA THR A 2 -18.99 4.06 5.78
C THR A 2 -17.76 3.24 5.42
N THR A 3 -16.74 3.88 4.88
CA THR A 3 -15.43 3.26 4.66
C THR A 3 -14.71 3.20 6.00
N HIS A 4 -14.55 1.99 6.54
CA HIS A 4 -13.72 1.76 7.72
C HIS A 4 -12.26 1.74 7.26
N ALA A 5 -11.52 2.81 7.55
CA ALA A 5 -10.07 2.83 7.40
C ALA A 5 -9.46 2.13 8.61
N ASP A 6 -9.24 0.82 8.47
CA ASP A 6 -8.70 -0.05 9.52
C ASP A 6 -7.17 0.00 9.59
N PHE A 7 -6.54 1.09 9.17
CA PHE A 7 -5.09 1.22 9.10
C PHE A 7 -4.60 2.43 9.89
N TRP A 8 -3.36 2.35 10.37
CA TRP A 8 -2.65 3.43 11.02
C TRP A 8 -1.25 3.57 10.42
N PHE A 9 -0.71 4.78 10.46
CA PHE A 9 0.68 5.05 10.10
C PHE A 9 1.26 6.05 11.07
N HIS A 10 2.55 5.90 11.37
CA HIS A 10 3.35 6.83 12.15
C HIS A 10 4.01 7.82 11.16
N PRO A 11 3.48 9.05 11.02
CA PRO A 11 3.88 9.95 9.93
C PRO A 11 5.39 10.23 9.93
N SER A 12 5.96 10.51 11.11
CA SER A 12 7.40 10.82 11.21
C SER A 12 8.32 9.62 10.98
N ALA A 13 7.92 8.40 11.35
CA ALA A 13 8.70 7.19 11.09
C ALA A 13 8.70 6.87 9.60
N VAL A 14 7.52 6.92 8.96
CA VAL A 14 7.40 6.82 7.50
C VAL A 14 8.34 7.83 6.85
N VAL A 15 8.29 9.10 7.24
CA VAL A 15 9.03 10.19 6.59
C VAL A 15 10.54 10.18 6.83
N ASN A 16 10.95 9.97 8.08
CA ASN A 16 12.37 9.99 8.42
C ASN A 16 13.11 8.77 7.85
N GLU A 17 12.45 7.61 7.77
CA GLU A 17 13.10 6.37 7.35
C GLU A 17 13.00 6.11 5.85
N THR A 18 11.94 6.59 5.19
CA THR A 18 11.80 6.50 3.72
C THR A 18 12.44 7.69 2.98
N GLY A 19 12.85 8.73 3.71
CA GLY A 19 13.28 9.99 3.11
C GLY A 19 12.15 10.80 2.45
N LEU A 20 10.88 10.36 2.56
CA LEU A 20 9.70 11.10 2.10
C LEU A 20 9.55 12.39 2.91
N ARG A 21 9.87 13.56 2.35
CA ARG A 21 9.64 14.83 3.05
C ARG A 21 8.13 15.13 3.12
N LEU A 22 7.53 15.21 4.31
CA LEU A 22 6.11 15.58 4.50
C LEU A 22 5.74 16.90 3.80
N GLU A 23 6.66 17.85 3.78
CA GLU A 23 6.48 19.17 3.15
C GLU A 23 6.48 19.09 1.62
N ALA A 24 6.94 17.97 1.06
CA ALA A 24 6.94 17.69 -0.37
C ALA A 24 5.78 16.77 -0.81
N ILE A 25 4.86 16.37 0.09
CA ILE A 25 3.64 15.62 -0.30
C ILE A 25 2.88 16.33 -1.44
N TRP A 26 2.96 17.66 -1.48
CA TRP A 26 2.27 18.50 -2.47
C TRP A 26 3.12 18.85 -3.71
N HIS A 27 4.42 18.56 -3.69
CA HIS A 27 5.32 18.78 -4.83
C HIS A 27 6.40 17.69 -4.85
N LEU A 28 6.15 16.61 -5.59
CA LEU A 28 7.13 15.55 -5.78
C LEU A 28 7.99 15.82 -7.02
N LYS A 29 9.26 16.16 -6.77
CA LYS A 29 10.34 16.17 -7.77
C LYS A 29 10.75 14.72 -8.03
N SER A 30 10.96 14.38 -9.30
CA SER A 30 11.36 13.04 -9.76
C SER A 30 12.63 12.54 -9.08
N GLY A 31 12.63 11.29 -8.59
CA GLY A 31 13.86 10.56 -8.26
C GLY A 31 14.04 10.07 -6.81
N MET A 32 12.99 9.60 -6.14
CA MET A 32 13.15 8.96 -4.82
C MET A 32 13.22 7.43 -4.96
N VAL A 33 14.41 6.88 -4.71
CA VAL A 33 14.70 5.45 -4.54
C VAL A 33 14.88 5.19 -3.04
N ILE A 34 14.22 4.18 -2.49
CA ILE A 34 14.46 3.70 -1.12
C ILE A 34 15.10 2.33 -1.21
N ASN A 35 16.30 2.23 -0.65
CA ASN A 35 17.08 1.01 -0.54
C ASN A 35 16.84 0.35 0.82
N THR A 36 15.84 -0.53 0.91
CA THR A 36 15.84 -1.66 1.86
C THR A 36 14.94 -2.77 1.30
N PRO A 37 15.40 -4.04 1.27
CA PRO A 37 14.63 -5.13 0.69
C PRO A 37 13.53 -5.58 1.67
N VAL A 38 12.29 -5.28 1.33
CA VAL A 38 11.12 -6.04 1.79
C VAL A 38 10.95 -7.21 0.79
N PRO A 39 10.27 -8.34 1.08
CA PRO A 39 10.25 -9.51 0.20
C PRO A 39 10.05 -9.11 -1.27
N GLU A 40 10.94 -9.63 -2.11
CA GLU A 40 11.43 -8.98 -3.33
C GLU A 40 10.38 -8.64 -4.39
N ASP A 41 9.17 -9.21 -4.35
CA ASP A 41 8.15 -8.99 -5.37
C ASP A 41 6.72 -9.12 -4.83
N LEU A 42 5.80 -8.39 -5.46
CA LEU A 42 4.38 -8.75 -5.42
C LEU A 42 4.23 -10.20 -5.88
N HIS A 43 3.36 -10.98 -5.24
CA HIS A 43 3.06 -12.30 -5.76
C HIS A 43 2.23 -12.15 -7.03
N CYS A 44 2.82 -12.48 -8.19
CA CYS A 44 2.18 -12.30 -9.49
C CYS A 44 1.94 -13.64 -10.18
N LEU A 45 0.74 -13.82 -10.70
CA LEU A 45 0.28 -14.98 -11.46
C LEU A 45 0.11 -14.57 -12.92
N THR A 46 0.60 -15.39 -13.85
CA THR A 46 0.62 -15.04 -15.28
C THR A 46 -0.18 -16.03 -16.10
N GLY A 47 -1.06 -15.48 -16.94
CA GLY A 47 -1.90 -16.26 -17.83
C GLY A 47 -3.08 -16.95 -17.14
N MET A 48 -3.99 -17.44 -17.97
CA MET A 48 -5.27 -17.98 -17.52
C MET A 48 -5.13 -19.17 -16.57
N ALA A 49 -4.20 -20.09 -16.86
CA ALA A 49 -4.05 -21.33 -16.11
C ALA A 49 -3.64 -21.08 -14.65
N GLU A 50 -2.67 -20.19 -14.43
CA GLU A 50 -2.22 -19.83 -13.08
C GLU A 50 -3.29 -19.02 -12.33
N ILE A 51 -3.86 -18.00 -12.98
CA ILE A 51 -4.85 -17.12 -12.34
C ILE A 51 -6.11 -17.91 -11.96
N VAL A 52 -6.72 -18.62 -12.91
CA VAL A 52 -7.98 -19.36 -12.68
C VAL A 52 -7.76 -20.65 -11.88
N GLY A 53 -6.55 -21.19 -11.93
CA GLY A 53 -6.14 -22.38 -11.17
C GLY A 53 -5.88 -22.08 -9.70
N ASP A 54 -5.48 -20.84 -9.35
CA ASP A 54 -5.15 -20.50 -7.97
C ASP A 54 -6.39 -20.47 -7.05
N ARG A 55 -6.20 -21.01 -5.84
CA ARG A 55 -7.25 -21.18 -4.81
C ARG A 55 -6.93 -20.43 -3.52
N SER A 56 -6.03 -19.47 -3.59
CA SER A 56 -5.55 -18.72 -2.44
C SER A 56 -6.59 -17.72 -1.93
N TRP A 57 -6.29 -17.17 -0.75
CA TRP A 57 -7.18 -16.30 0.02
C TRP A 57 -7.60 -15.00 -0.70
N HIS A 58 -6.77 -14.49 -1.63
CA HIS A 58 -6.94 -13.19 -2.27
C HIS A 58 -8.06 -13.13 -3.32
N TRP A 59 -8.69 -14.27 -3.64
CA TRP A 59 -9.78 -14.32 -4.63
C TRP A 59 -11.18 -14.04 -4.09
N GLN A 60 -11.31 -13.65 -2.81
CA GLN A 60 -12.56 -13.26 -2.14
C GLN A 60 -13.84 -13.82 -2.79
N GLY A 61 -14.16 -15.09 -2.53
CA GLY A 61 -15.33 -15.75 -3.12
C GLY A 61 -15.11 -16.32 -4.52
N GLY A 62 -13.87 -16.66 -4.88
CA GLY A 62 -13.55 -17.36 -6.14
C GLY A 62 -13.55 -16.47 -7.38
N LYS A 63 -13.32 -15.16 -7.24
CA LYS A 63 -13.32 -14.17 -8.32
C LYS A 63 -12.07 -14.19 -9.21
N ASN A 64 -11.37 -15.32 -9.27
CA ASN A 64 -10.18 -15.46 -10.09
C ASN A 64 -10.51 -15.42 -11.59
N ASP A 65 -11.67 -15.94 -11.98
CA ASP A 65 -12.22 -15.85 -13.33
C ASP A 65 -12.55 -14.40 -13.74
N VAL A 66 -13.11 -13.60 -12.83
CA VAL A 66 -13.39 -12.16 -13.03
C VAL A 66 -12.08 -11.41 -13.26
N SER A 67 -11.05 -11.74 -12.47
CA SER A 67 -9.72 -11.14 -12.54
C SER A 67 -9.04 -11.44 -13.86
N TRP A 68 -9.10 -12.71 -14.30
CA TRP A 68 -8.64 -13.11 -15.63
C TRP A 68 -9.33 -12.33 -16.75
N ARG A 69 -10.67 -12.30 -16.76
CA ARG A 69 -11.41 -11.57 -17.80
C ARG A 69 -11.03 -10.09 -17.87
N ALA A 70 -10.71 -9.47 -16.74
CA ALA A 70 -10.34 -8.08 -16.68
C ALA A 70 -8.90 -7.83 -17.19
N ILE A 71 -7.92 -8.63 -16.78
CA ILE A 71 -6.54 -8.49 -17.28
C ILE A 71 -6.44 -8.84 -18.77
N ASP A 72 -7.22 -9.81 -19.24
CA ASP A 72 -7.32 -10.20 -20.64
C ASP A 72 -7.95 -9.09 -21.52
N ARG A 73 -8.90 -8.31 -20.99
CA ARG A 73 -9.39 -7.08 -21.67
C ARG A 73 -8.28 -6.04 -21.78
N LEU A 74 -7.54 -5.80 -20.70
CA LEU A 74 -6.41 -4.86 -20.71
C LEU A 74 -5.30 -5.28 -21.67
N HIS A 75 -4.99 -6.58 -21.72
CA HIS A 75 -4.04 -7.16 -22.65
C HIS A 75 -4.45 -6.89 -24.10
N ARG A 76 -5.71 -7.18 -24.47
CA ARG A 76 -6.21 -6.92 -25.82
C ARG A 76 -6.28 -5.45 -26.18
N ALA A 77 -6.65 -4.58 -25.23
CA ALA A 77 -6.87 -3.16 -25.49
C ALA A 77 -5.57 -2.34 -25.53
N TYR A 78 -4.59 -2.71 -24.69
CA TYR A 78 -3.40 -1.88 -24.43
C TYR A 78 -2.08 -2.64 -24.54
N GLY A 79 -2.09 -3.96 -24.73
CA GLY A 79 -0.88 -4.78 -24.81
C GLY A 79 -0.18 -4.98 -23.47
N TYR A 80 -0.87 -4.80 -22.34
CA TYR A 80 -0.30 -5.10 -21.02
C TYR A 80 -0.13 -6.61 -20.83
N ASP A 81 0.88 -7.01 -20.06
CA ASP A 81 1.08 -8.43 -19.74
C ASP A 81 -0.19 -8.99 -19.07
N PRO A 82 -0.63 -10.21 -19.44
CA PRO A 82 -1.79 -10.86 -18.82
C PRO A 82 -1.43 -11.44 -17.44
N THR A 83 -0.92 -10.57 -16.56
CA THR A 83 -0.42 -10.87 -15.22
C THR A 83 -1.29 -10.17 -14.19
N VAL A 84 -1.66 -10.89 -13.14
CA VAL A 84 -2.35 -10.36 -11.97
C VAL A 84 -1.42 -10.48 -10.78
N CYS A 85 -1.24 -9.38 -10.05
CA CYS A 85 -0.41 -9.34 -8.85
C CYS A 85 -1.29 -9.19 -7.61
N VAL A 86 -0.86 -9.77 -6.50
CA VAL A 86 -1.60 -9.79 -5.24
C VAL A 86 -0.70 -9.33 -4.10
N GLY A 87 -1.33 -8.67 -3.13
CA GLY A 87 -0.63 -8.13 -1.96
C GLY A 87 -1.53 -7.21 -1.17
N TRP A 88 -1.21 -7.05 0.11
CA TRP A 88 -1.92 -6.09 0.96
C TRP A 88 -1.67 -4.66 0.47
N SER A 89 -2.75 -3.88 0.39
CA SER A 89 -2.72 -2.53 -0.17
C SER A 89 -3.66 -1.60 0.59
N ASP A 90 -3.35 -1.36 1.86
CA ASP A 90 -4.10 -0.44 2.72
C ASP A 90 -3.89 1.04 2.34
N ALA A 91 -2.65 1.39 1.97
CA ALA A 91 -2.26 2.73 1.56
C ALA A 91 -1.22 2.65 0.44
N PHE A 92 -1.31 3.57 -0.51
CA PHE A 92 -0.37 3.67 -1.62
C PHE A 92 -0.29 5.10 -2.12
N TYR A 93 0.82 5.41 -2.80
CA TYR A 93 1.03 6.69 -3.45
C TYR A 93 1.19 6.49 -4.96
N VAL A 94 0.51 7.32 -5.75
CA VAL A 94 0.65 7.35 -7.20
C VAL A 94 1.14 8.74 -7.61
N PRO A 95 2.27 8.85 -8.33
CA PRO A 95 2.74 10.12 -8.86
C PRO A 95 1.70 10.80 -9.75
N ARG A 96 1.63 12.13 -9.70
CA ARG A 96 0.71 12.91 -10.57
C ARG A 96 0.88 12.56 -12.04
N SER A 97 2.11 12.30 -12.50
CA SER A 97 2.41 11.90 -13.88
C SER A 97 1.82 10.54 -14.27
N ALA A 98 1.58 9.66 -13.30
CA ALA A 98 1.01 8.33 -13.49
C ALA A 98 -0.50 8.26 -13.21
N TRP A 99 -1.08 9.32 -12.61
CA TRP A 99 -2.48 9.34 -12.16
C TRP A 99 -3.49 9.05 -13.27
N GLY A 100 -3.28 9.59 -14.47
CA GLY A 100 -4.18 9.34 -15.61
C GLY A 100 -4.25 7.86 -15.99
N MET A 101 -3.10 7.18 -16.06
CA MET A 101 -3.06 5.74 -16.33
C MET A 101 -3.60 4.93 -15.17
N PHE A 102 -3.26 5.29 -13.92
CA PHE A 102 -3.84 4.67 -12.73
C PHE A 102 -5.37 4.70 -12.78
N SER A 103 -5.96 5.87 -13.05
CA SER A 103 -7.41 6.05 -13.14
C SER A 103 -8.04 5.20 -14.23
N ASN A 104 -7.43 5.15 -15.42
CA ASN A 104 -7.95 4.35 -16.54
C ASN A 104 -7.91 2.86 -16.24
N VAL A 105 -6.79 2.35 -15.73
CA VAL A 105 -6.64 0.93 -15.39
C VAL A 105 -7.53 0.55 -14.19
N SER A 106 -7.67 1.44 -13.21
CA SER A 106 -8.58 1.25 -12.06
C SER A 106 -10.02 1.06 -12.48
N HIS A 107 -10.48 1.75 -13.52
CA HIS A 107 -11.83 1.59 -14.04
C HIS A 107 -12.07 0.17 -14.58
N GLU A 108 -11.12 -0.37 -15.35
CA GLU A 108 -11.19 -1.71 -15.94
C GLU A 108 -11.10 -2.84 -14.90
N LEU A 109 -10.33 -2.61 -13.83
CA LEU A 109 -10.12 -3.55 -12.74
C LEU A 109 -11.09 -3.37 -11.57
N GLY A 110 -12.02 -2.41 -11.63
CA GLY A 110 -12.99 -2.13 -10.57
C GLY A 110 -13.81 -3.34 -10.04
N PRO A 111 -14.14 -4.35 -10.85
CA PRO A 111 -14.84 -5.56 -10.37
C PRO A 111 -13.98 -6.53 -9.53
N ILE A 112 -12.65 -6.34 -9.50
CA ILE A 112 -11.68 -7.20 -8.83
C ILE A 112 -11.54 -6.76 -7.36
N PHE A 113 -11.23 -7.72 -6.48
CA PHE A 113 -10.82 -7.41 -5.11
C PHE A 113 -9.61 -6.45 -5.07
N HIS A 114 -9.61 -5.48 -4.17
CA HIS A 114 -8.64 -4.38 -4.19
C HIS A 114 -7.21 -4.82 -3.88
N GLU A 115 -7.01 -5.84 -3.04
CA GLU A 115 -5.68 -6.45 -2.78
C GLU A 115 -5.16 -7.31 -3.95
N VAL A 116 -5.89 -7.32 -5.06
CA VAL A 116 -5.48 -7.85 -6.36
C VAL A 116 -5.41 -6.70 -7.38
N ALA A 117 -6.44 -5.86 -7.43
CA ALA A 117 -6.51 -4.74 -8.36
C ALA A 117 -5.35 -3.74 -8.15
N ILE A 118 -5.13 -3.26 -6.92
CA ILE A 118 -4.12 -2.23 -6.64
C ILE A 118 -2.70 -2.74 -6.96
N PRO A 119 -2.25 -3.91 -6.44
CA PRO A 119 -0.94 -4.45 -6.80
C PRO A 119 -0.77 -4.65 -8.31
N THR A 120 -1.81 -5.13 -9.00
CA THR A 120 -1.79 -5.26 -10.46
C THR A 120 -1.63 -3.92 -11.17
N ILE A 121 -2.35 -2.87 -10.76
CA ILE A 121 -2.21 -1.52 -11.35
C ILE A 121 -0.80 -0.98 -11.11
N LEU A 122 -0.29 -1.11 -9.88
CA LEU A 122 1.06 -0.64 -9.54
C LEU A 122 2.13 -1.37 -10.35
N GLN A 123 1.99 -2.67 -10.56
CA GLN A 123 2.87 -3.44 -11.44
C GLN A 123 2.79 -2.98 -12.91
N ILE A 124 1.58 -2.70 -13.41
CA ILE A 124 1.37 -2.16 -14.76
C ILE A 124 2.06 -0.79 -14.90
N LEU A 125 1.89 0.11 -13.93
CA LEU A 125 2.55 1.42 -13.92
C LEU A 125 4.08 1.26 -13.87
N HIS A 126 4.57 0.31 -13.09
CA HIS A 126 5.99 0.04 -13.01
C HIS A 126 6.57 -0.41 -14.35
N ARG A 127 5.99 -1.44 -14.97
CA ARG A 127 6.46 -1.99 -16.24
C ARG A 127 6.27 -1.06 -17.43
N HIS A 128 5.15 -0.34 -17.50
CA HIS A 128 4.79 0.44 -18.69
C HIS A 128 5.06 1.95 -18.60
N ARG A 129 5.29 2.49 -17.39
CA ARG A 129 5.62 3.91 -17.19
C ARG A 129 6.94 4.15 -16.48
N GLY A 130 7.66 3.09 -16.12
CA GLY A 130 8.91 3.20 -15.36
C GLY A 130 8.71 3.86 -13.99
N VAL A 131 7.48 3.82 -13.46
CA VAL A 131 7.20 4.34 -12.12
C VAL A 131 7.88 3.40 -11.12
N PRO A 132 8.75 3.88 -10.22
CA PRO A 132 9.36 3.01 -9.23
C PRO A 132 8.28 2.34 -8.38
N LEU A 133 8.28 1.01 -8.33
CA LEU A 133 7.47 0.25 -7.39
C LEU A 133 8.26 0.13 -6.08
N GLN A 134 7.69 0.66 -5.00
CA GLN A 134 8.28 0.58 -3.66
C GLN A 134 7.24 0.02 -2.72
N LEU A 135 7.58 -1.11 -2.10
CA LEU A 135 6.74 -1.78 -1.11
C LEU A 135 7.33 -1.51 0.28
N ASP A 136 6.50 -1.05 1.21
CA ASP A 136 6.86 -0.93 2.63
C ASP A 136 6.15 -2.03 3.43
N GLY A 137 6.77 -3.19 3.55
CA GLY A 137 6.27 -4.29 4.37
C GLY A 137 6.76 -4.24 5.82
N ARG A 138 7.17 -3.06 6.31
CA ARG A 138 7.42 -2.87 7.76
C ARG A 138 6.12 -2.64 8.53
N CYS A 139 4.98 -2.57 7.85
CA CYS A 139 3.68 -2.58 8.51
C CYS A 139 3.41 -3.91 9.21
N TRP A 140 2.52 -3.90 10.22
CA TRP A 140 2.02 -5.10 10.87
C TRP A 140 0.50 -5.25 10.67
N GLY A 141 -0.06 -6.40 11.04
CA GLY A 141 -1.51 -6.62 11.09
C GLY A 141 -2.04 -7.37 9.88
N GLY A 142 -3.36 -7.35 9.70
CA GLY A 142 -4.03 -7.98 8.56
C GLY A 142 -5.54 -8.12 8.77
N CYS A 143 -6.26 -8.60 7.75
CA CYS A 143 -7.74 -8.62 7.70
C CYS A 143 -8.44 -9.20 8.93
N CYS A 144 -7.76 -10.10 9.65
CA CYS A 144 -8.42 -11.11 10.44
C CYS A 144 -7.85 -11.22 11.86
N SER A 145 -6.77 -10.50 12.16
CA SER A 145 -6.14 -10.43 13.48
C SER A 145 -6.01 -8.98 13.93
N ARG A 146 -6.48 -8.68 15.14
CA ARG A 146 -6.19 -7.42 15.82
C ARG A 146 -4.91 -7.60 16.63
N SER A 147 -3.94 -6.70 16.51
CA SER A 147 -2.85 -6.67 17.50
C SER A 147 -3.26 -5.82 18.69
N GLN A 148 -2.98 -6.37 19.87
CA GLN A 148 -3.04 -5.68 21.15
C GLN A 148 -1.63 -5.37 21.67
N ASN A 149 -0.60 -5.77 20.91
CA ASN A 149 0.79 -5.58 21.29
C ASN A 149 1.18 -4.11 21.12
N THR A 150 1.50 -3.45 22.22
CA THR A 150 1.97 -2.07 22.22
C THR A 150 3.34 -1.91 21.56
N ASP A 151 4.15 -2.97 21.52
CA ASP A 151 5.46 -2.92 20.84
C ASP A 151 5.31 -2.72 19.33
N ASP A 152 4.22 -3.22 18.74
CA ASP A 152 3.93 -3.00 17.32
C ASP A 152 3.68 -1.50 17.04
N ILE A 153 3.13 -0.76 18.00
CA ILE A 153 2.90 0.69 17.88
C ILE A 153 4.23 1.45 17.95
N LEU A 154 5.14 0.99 18.80
CA LEU A 154 6.42 1.66 19.05
C LEU A 154 7.49 1.36 18.00
N THR A 155 7.40 0.21 17.32
CA THR A 155 8.48 -0.30 16.46
C THR A 155 8.13 -0.35 14.98
N LYS A 156 6.86 -0.17 14.61
CA LYS A 156 6.41 -0.28 13.21
C LYS A 156 5.93 1.09 12.70
N PRO A 157 6.22 1.43 11.43
CA PRO A 157 5.77 2.70 10.85
C PRO A 157 4.28 2.69 10.48
N CYS A 158 3.62 1.54 10.49
CA CYS A 158 2.22 1.37 10.08
C CYS A 158 1.65 0.04 10.56
N GLY A 159 0.32 -0.10 10.47
CA GLY A 159 -0.33 -1.39 10.61
C GLY A 159 -1.84 -1.38 10.40
N HIS A 160 -2.44 -2.56 10.44
CA HIS A 160 -3.85 -2.82 10.15
C HIS A 160 -4.57 -3.44 11.36
N ARG A 161 -5.81 -3.03 11.62
CA ARG A 161 -6.69 -3.47 12.72
C ARG A 161 -6.11 -3.26 14.13
N MET A 162 -5.71 -2.03 14.44
CA MET A 162 -5.35 -1.63 15.81
C MET A 162 -6.56 -1.70 16.75
N ASP A 163 -6.43 -2.42 17.87
CA ASP A 163 -7.51 -2.54 18.86
C ASP A 163 -7.58 -1.32 19.79
N LEU A 164 -8.19 -0.24 19.29
CA LEU A 164 -8.41 0.98 20.07
C LEU A 164 -9.40 0.80 21.24
N THR A 165 -10.02 -0.37 21.42
CA THR A 165 -10.81 -0.64 22.63
C THR A 165 -9.92 -0.88 23.86
N GLN A 166 -8.66 -1.27 23.66
CA GLN A 166 -7.69 -1.45 24.73
C GLN A 166 -7.11 -0.11 25.19
N GLN A 167 -7.17 0.15 26.49
CA GLN A 167 -6.61 1.38 27.08
C GLN A 167 -5.10 1.48 26.84
N ALA A 168 -4.35 0.39 27.00
CA ALA A 168 -2.90 0.35 26.79
C ALA A 168 -2.49 0.74 25.36
N VAL A 169 -3.25 0.28 24.35
CA VAL A 169 -3.05 0.64 22.94
C VAL A 169 -3.27 2.14 22.74
N ARG A 170 -4.37 2.69 23.28
CA ARG A 170 -4.66 4.14 23.19
C ARG A 170 -3.59 4.99 23.85
N ASP A 171 -3.12 4.59 25.03
CA ASP A 171 -2.13 5.36 25.79
C ASP A 171 -0.75 5.32 25.12
N THR A 172 -0.36 4.16 24.58
CA THR A 172 0.87 4.01 23.80
C THR A 172 0.83 4.89 22.55
N LEU A 173 -0.27 4.86 21.78
CA LEU A 173 -0.44 5.70 20.60
C LEU A 173 -0.38 7.19 20.95
N LYS A 174 -1.07 7.62 22.02
CA LYS A 174 -1.03 9.02 22.49
C LYS A 174 0.38 9.46 22.89
N SER A 175 1.10 8.61 23.63
CA SER A 175 2.47 8.88 24.07
C SER A 175 3.42 9.05 22.88
N MET A 176 3.37 8.11 21.94
CA MET A 176 4.14 8.15 20.69
C MET A 176 3.88 9.45 19.92
N LEU A 177 2.61 9.81 19.68
CA LEU A 177 2.25 11.05 18.98
C LEU A 177 2.69 12.32 19.73
N ALA A 178 2.67 12.30 21.07
CA ALA A 178 3.12 13.43 21.88
C ALA A 178 4.64 13.64 21.77
N GLU A 179 5.43 12.56 21.79
CA GLU A 179 6.89 12.63 21.57
C GLU A 179 7.25 13.10 20.15
N ASP A 180 6.48 12.64 19.16
CA ASP A 180 6.62 13.10 17.78
C ASP A 180 6.40 14.61 17.65
N LEU A 181 5.33 15.11 18.27
CA LEU A 181 5.01 16.53 18.25
C LEU A 181 6.09 17.37 18.96
N LYS A 182 6.65 16.88 20.07
CA LYS A 182 7.78 17.53 20.75
C LYS A 182 8.99 17.63 19.83
N THR A 183 9.31 16.54 19.14
CA THR A 183 10.43 16.46 18.19
C THR A 183 10.25 17.43 17.03
N LEU A 184 9.06 17.47 16.41
CA LEU A 184 8.73 18.38 15.31
C LEU A 184 8.84 19.85 15.76
N ARG A 185 8.31 20.19 16.93
CA ARG A 185 8.41 21.56 17.50
C ARG A 185 9.85 21.98 17.75
N ARG A 186 10.70 21.07 18.25
CA ARG A 186 12.13 21.34 18.44
C ARG A 186 12.83 21.59 17.10
N ARG A 187 12.56 20.80 16.07
CA ARG A 187 13.12 21.00 14.72
C ARG A 187 12.70 22.35 14.13
N ALA A 188 11.43 22.71 14.23
CA ALA A 188 10.93 24.00 13.73
C ALA A 188 11.63 25.20 14.40
N ARG A 189 11.91 25.12 15.71
CA ARG A 189 12.64 26.18 16.45
C ARG A 189 14.12 26.30 16.07
N LEU A 190 14.74 25.24 15.56
CA LEU A 190 16.15 25.24 15.15
C LEU A 190 16.32 25.68 13.69
N ALA A 191 15.24 25.72 12.91
CA ALA A 191 15.24 26.06 11.50
C ALA A 191 14.82 27.52 11.20
N GLY A 192 14.36 28.26 12.21
CA GLY A 192 14.05 29.69 12.16
C GLY A 192 15.00 30.47 13.05
#